data_AF-F0BH70-F1
#
_entry.id   AF-F0BH70-F1
#
_cell.length_a   1.000
_cell.length_b   1.000
_cell.length_c   1.000
_cell.angle_alpha   90.00
_cell.angle_beta   90.00
_cell.angle_gamma   90.00
#
_symmetry.space_group_name_H-M   'P 1'
#
loop_
_entity.id
_entity.type
_entity.pdbx_description
1 polymer ?
#
loop_
_entity_poly.entity_id
_entity_poly.type
_entity_poly.pdbx_seq_one_letter_code
_entity_poly.pdbx_strand_id
1 'polypeptide(L)'
;AVVRPAATGADITQQGALTIVGDSVLDAGTGAIVLTDVGNDFQGSVQASGGSIALADRNDLAAAAQSSGAVNLQAGGQLSSNGAITGSTVTLGSGGAMQLAHDIASVGTLNLRSGGAITQRAGSLRAAQLSGSATGAATLTNAGNAIGTLADFSAQGLDVFSATTLQVNGRVDGGTLLRLGSGGALLLDGQLNGATTWLQAVAGIRQRAGSTLTANLLRGSAGGPVLLGDAATFIDNRVVRLGDFTASNGFSLTNAGDLTLVLSDGSIYSVDAGNSALFLSVRGDLLQEGRATLRNGTGSFSATGRIGTQQDPIYLIGTGTQTIGAVGAPPAYFNATTADGGLLNLSGGSSFNVPASAFAGRAQSSASRTIAFVDLSASGTPYRAFGLVRPGLRLPDDQQPACDAGDPDAVCTPQ
;
A
#
# COMPACT_ATOMS: atom_id res chain seq x y z
N ALA A 1 -20.08 39.83 29.37
CA ALA A 1 -19.15 40.83 28.81
C ALA A 1 -17.97 40.07 28.23
N VAL A 2 -17.60 40.30 26.97
CA VAL A 2 -16.40 39.69 26.40
C VAL A 2 -15.19 40.37 27.06
N VAL A 3 -14.44 39.63 27.87
CA VAL A 3 -13.20 40.15 28.44
C VAL A 3 -12.18 40.18 27.29
N ARG A 4 -11.65 41.36 26.97
CA ARG A 4 -10.55 41.55 26.01
C ARG A 4 -9.31 42.01 26.78
N PRO A 5 -8.41 41.10 27.18
CA PRO A 5 -7.04 41.48 27.45
C PRO A 5 -6.41 41.88 26.10
N ALA A 6 -6.31 43.18 25.86
CA ALA A 6 -5.59 43.73 24.71
C ALA A 6 -4.27 44.31 25.21
N ALA A 7 -3.17 43.65 24.87
CA ALA A 7 -1.83 44.16 25.10
C ALA A 7 -1.25 44.51 23.72
N THR A 8 -1.25 45.79 23.33
CA THR A 8 -0.74 46.21 22.02
C THR A 8 0.79 46.08 21.98
N GLY A 9 1.30 44.89 21.62
CA GLY A 9 2.73 44.61 21.46
C GLY A 9 3.45 44.11 22.72
N ALA A 10 2.74 43.84 23.81
CA ALA A 10 3.29 43.22 25.01
C ALA A 10 2.76 41.79 25.19
N ASP A 11 3.55 40.94 25.83
CA ASP A 11 3.21 39.54 26.04
C ASP A 11 1.99 39.39 26.97
N ILE A 12 1.11 38.44 26.67
CA ILE A 12 0.09 37.94 27.58
C ILE A 12 0.66 36.72 28.29
N THR A 13 0.93 36.85 29.59
CA THR A 13 1.46 35.77 30.44
C THR A 13 0.55 35.54 31.63
N GLN A 14 0.74 34.40 32.30
CA GLN A 14 -0.05 33.98 33.46
C GLN A 14 0.78 33.90 34.74
N GLN A 15 0.11 34.05 35.89
CA GLN A 15 0.63 33.75 37.22
C GLN A 15 -0.35 32.81 37.93
N GLY A 16 -0.11 31.50 37.81
CA GLY A 16 -1.02 30.45 38.27
C GLY A 16 -2.16 30.16 37.29
N ALA A 17 -2.99 29.18 37.65
CA ALA A 17 -4.12 28.72 36.84
C ALA A 17 -5.22 29.77 36.71
N LEU A 18 -5.77 29.89 35.50
CA LEU A 18 -6.86 30.78 35.14
C LEU A 18 -8.18 30.00 35.08
N THR A 19 -9.27 30.62 35.53
CA THR A 19 -10.63 30.14 35.26
C THR A 19 -11.39 31.25 34.56
N ILE A 20 -11.73 31.04 33.30
CA ILE A 20 -12.37 32.05 32.45
C ILE A 20 -13.70 31.51 31.97
N VAL A 21 -14.77 32.22 32.35
CA VAL A 21 -16.14 31.90 31.96
C VAL A 21 -16.50 32.68 30.70
N GLY A 22 -17.02 31.97 29.70
CA GLY A 22 -17.44 32.56 28.42
C GLY A 22 -16.30 32.74 27.42
N ASP A 23 -16.62 33.32 26.27
CA ASP A 23 -15.67 33.48 25.17
C ASP A 23 -14.55 34.46 25.51
N SER A 24 -13.33 34.08 25.11
CA SER A 24 -12.09 34.83 25.33
C SER A 24 -11.54 35.36 24.01
N VAL A 25 -11.15 36.63 23.98
CA VAL A 25 -10.39 37.22 22.88
C VAL A 25 -9.06 37.71 23.44
N LEU A 26 -7.98 36.99 23.10
CA LEU A 26 -6.62 37.28 23.53
C LEU A 26 -5.85 37.92 22.37
N ASP A 27 -5.41 39.16 22.54
CA ASP A 27 -4.67 39.88 21.50
C ASP A 27 -3.40 40.50 22.09
N ALA A 28 -2.26 39.91 21.77
CA ALA A 28 -0.93 40.38 22.14
C ALA A 28 -0.25 41.16 21.00
N GLY A 29 -0.92 41.35 19.85
CA GLY A 29 -0.32 41.90 18.64
C GLY A 29 0.90 41.09 18.20
N THR A 30 2.10 41.67 18.35
CA THR A 30 3.37 40.98 18.05
C THR A 30 3.96 40.23 19.25
N GLY A 31 3.42 40.41 20.46
CA GLY A 31 3.86 39.75 21.69
C GLY A 31 3.42 38.28 21.77
N ALA A 32 4.04 37.52 22.65
CA ALA A 32 3.69 36.13 22.90
C ALA A 32 2.45 36.00 23.79
N ILE A 33 1.65 34.94 23.57
CA ILE A 33 0.61 34.49 24.49
C ILE A 33 1.07 33.18 25.10
N VAL A 34 1.32 33.17 26.42
CA VAL A 34 1.81 32.01 27.16
C VAL A 34 0.90 31.75 28.35
N LEU A 35 -0.11 30.90 28.14
CA LEU A 35 -1.10 30.48 29.13
C LEU A 35 -1.08 28.95 29.27
N THR A 36 0.03 28.41 29.78
CA THR A 36 0.39 26.98 29.72
C THR A 36 0.18 26.21 31.02
N ASP A 37 -0.53 26.78 32.01
CA ASP A 37 -0.80 26.09 33.27
C ASP A 37 -1.83 25.00 32.96
N VAL A 38 -1.52 23.75 33.28
CA VAL A 38 -2.41 22.61 33.01
C VAL A 38 -3.72 22.70 33.80
N GLY A 39 -3.78 23.55 34.84
CA GLY A 39 -4.98 23.84 35.60
C GLY A 39 -5.89 24.91 34.99
N ASN A 40 -5.47 25.57 33.91
CA ASN A 40 -6.29 26.56 33.19
C ASN A 40 -7.63 25.94 32.75
N ASP A 41 -8.70 26.72 32.87
CA ASP A 41 -10.07 26.32 32.55
C ASP A 41 -10.75 27.42 31.74
N PHE A 42 -10.70 27.31 30.41
CA PHE A 42 -11.42 28.16 29.46
C PHE A 42 -12.76 27.50 29.14
N GLN A 43 -13.82 27.91 29.83
CA GLN A 43 -15.15 27.31 29.69
C GLN A 43 -15.91 27.77 28.42
N GLY A 44 -15.31 28.65 27.63
CA GLY A 44 -15.84 29.16 26.37
C GLY A 44 -14.80 29.13 25.26
N SER A 45 -15.15 29.62 24.08
CA SER A 45 -14.22 29.60 22.95
C SER A 45 -13.10 30.61 23.11
N VAL A 46 -11.88 30.27 22.65
CA VAL A 46 -10.71 31.14 22.71
C VAL A 46 -10.31 31.57 21.31
N GLN A 47 -10.28 32.89 21.06
CA GLN A 47 -9.70 33.48 19.87
C GLN A 47 -8.39 34.17 20.27
N ALA A 48 -7.26 33.71 19.75
CA ALA A 48 -5.94 34.21 20.11
C ALA A 48 -5.19 34.78 18.89
N SER A 49 -4.62 35.97 19.05
CA SER A 49 -3.71 36.60 18.08
C SER A 49 -2.43 37.06 18.77
N GLY A 50 -1.27 36.66 18.25
CA GLY A 50 0.02 36.94 18.88
C GLY A 50 1.24 36.46 18.08
N GLY A 51 2.43 36.91 18.46
CA GLY A 51 3.70 36.50 17.86
C GLY A 51 4.02 35.01 18.04
N SER A 52 3.71 34.44 19.20
CA SER A 52 3.62 33.00 19.44
C SER A 52 2.45 32.72 20.38
N ILE A 53 1.83 31.55 20.30
CA ILE A 53 0.64 31.22 21.08
C ILE A 53 0.83 29.84 21.71
N ALA A 54 0.80 29.77 23.03
CA ALA A 54 0.82 28.55 23.81
C ALA A 54 -0.32 28.56 24.83
N LEU A 55 -1.30 27.68 24.64
CA LEU A 55 -2.48 27.56 25.50
C LEU A 55 -2.61 26.13 26.02
N ALA A 56 -2.87 25.99 27.31
CA ALA A 56 -3.29 24.74 27.93
C ALA A 56 -4.68 24.92 28.53
N ASP A 57 -5.51 23.89 28.41
CA ASP A 57 -6.80 23.76 29.07
C ASP A 57 -6.88 22.40 29.77
N ARG A 58 -7.38 22.38 31.01
CA ARG A 58 -7.55 21.16 31.79
C ARG A 58 -8.64 20.24 31.25
N ASN A 59 -9.62 20.78 30.53
CA ASN A 59 -10.74 20.08 29.91
C ASN A 59 -10.73 20.27 28.38
N ASP A 60 -11.88 20.60 27.79
CA ASP A 60 -12.03 20.77 26.35
C ASP A 60 -11.57 22.16 25.94
N LEU A 61 -10.82 22.27 24.84
CA LEU A 61 -10.40 23.54 24.28
C LEU A 61 -11.03 23.76 22.91
N ALA A 62 -11.87 24.78 22.80
CA ALA A 62 -12.39 25.28 21.53
C ALA A 62 -11.63 26.55 21.13
N ALA A 63 -10.73 26.47 20.15
CA ALA A 63 -9.79 27.57 19.88
C ALA A 63 -9.66 27.94 18.40
N ALA A 64 -9.42 29.22 18.15
CA ALA A 64 -8.87 29.80 16.93
C ALA A 64 -7.57 30.53 17.31
N ALA A 65 -6.51 30.39 16.50
CA ALA A 65 -5.21 30.93 16.84
C ALA A 65 -4.49 31.44 15.59
N GLN A 66 -4.19 32.73 15.54
CA GLN A 66 -3.50 33.36 14.42
C GLN A 66 -2.16 33.87 14.90
N SER A 67 -1.08 33.19 14.50
CA SER A 67 0.27 33.55 14.88
C SER A 67 1.21 33.70 13.70
N SER A 68 2.16 34.64 13.82
CA SER A 68 3.32 34.74 12.94
C SER A 68 4.45 33.75 13.31
N GLY A 69 4.40 33.20 14.52
CA GLY A 69 5.33 32.20 15.04
C GLY A 69 4.64 30.89 15.38
N ALA A 70 5.13 30.19 16.41
CA ALA A 70 4.63 28.86 16.75
C ALA A 70 3.29 28.93 17.49
N VAL A 71 2.42 27.95 17.21
CA VAL A 71 1.17 27.69 17.92
C VAL A 71 1.25 26.33 18.61
N ASN A 72 0.96 26.30 19.91
CA ASN A 72 0.87 25.09 20.73
C ASN A 72 -0.43 25.12 21.55
N LEU A 73 -1.38 24.26 21.20
CA LEU A 73 -2.68 24.17 21.89
C LEU A 73 -2.79 22.79 22.54
N GLN A 74 -3.04 22.74 23.84
CA GLN A 74 -3.14 21.50 24.62
C GLN A 74 -4.48 21.47 25.35
N ALA A 75 -5.31 20.46 25.09
CA ALA A 75 -6.54 20.20 25.80
C ALA A 75 -6.42 18.91 26.63
N GLY A 76 -6.81 18.94 27.90
CA GLY A 76 -6.92 17.73 28.72
C GLY A 76 -8.04 16.79 28.26
N GLY A 77 -9.07 17.34 27.62
CA GLY A 77 -10.17 16.66 26.95
C GLY A 77 -10.10 16.80 25.43
N GLN A 78 -11.21 17.16 24.81
CA GLN A 78 -11.33 17.36 23.37
C GLN A 78 -10.70 18.68 22.91
N LEU A 79 -9.96 18.65 21.81
CA LEU A 79 -9.54 19.87 21.10
C LEU A 79 -10.44 20.09 19.88
N SER A 80 -11.03 21.27 19.76
CA SER A 80 -11.88 21.65 18.63
C SER A 80 -11.37 22.94 18.00
N SER A 81 -11.10 22.95 16.69
CA SER A 81 -10.82 24.19 16.00
C SER A 81 -12.14 25.00 15.88
N ASN A 82 -12.21 26.17 16.50
CA ASN A 82 -13.37 27.09 16.43
C ASN A 82 -13.13 28.28 15.48
N GLY A 83 -12.10 28.18 14.66
CA GLY A 83 -11.69 29.13 13.65
C GLY A 83 -10.35 28.69 13.07
N ALA A 84 -9.78 29.49 12.16
CA ALA A 84 -8.50 29.16 11.56
C ALA A 84 -7.39 29.08 12.61
N ILE A 85 -6.46 28.12 12.42
CA ILE A 85 -5.26 27.98 13.23
C ILE A 85 -4.05 28.14 12.30
N THR A 86 -3.27 29.20 12.47
CA THR A 86 -2.13 29.50 11.61
C THR A 86 -0.87 29.77 12.42
N GLY A 87 0.26 29.20 12.00
CA GLY A 87 1.56 29.45 12.61
C GLY A 87 2.73 28.99 11.74
N SER A 88 3.96 29.27 12.17
CA SER A 88 5.18 28.74 11.56
C SER A 88 5.34 27.24 11.84
N THR A 89 4.94 26.81 13.03
CA THR A 89 4.75 25.42 13.45
C THR A 89 3.46 25.36 14.27
N VAL A 90 2.64 24.33 14.04
CA VAL A 90 1.38 24.15 14.76
C VAL A 90 1.40 22.80 15.45
N THR A 91 1.28 22.79 16.77
CA THR A 91 1.16 21.58 17.59
C THR A 91 -0.20 21.59 18.28
N LEU A 92 -1.02 20.58 18.02
CA LEU A 92 -2.33 20.39 18.64
C LEU A 92 -2.28 19.11 19.46
N GLY A 93 -2.58 19.22 20.75
CA GLY A 93 -2.66 18.12 21.69
C GLY A 93 -4.06 18.01 22.30
N SER A 94 -4.61 16.80 22.37
CA SER A 94 -5.86 16.52 23.07
C SER A 94 -5.74 15.23 23.89
N GLY A 95 -6.24 15.24 25.13
CA GLY A 95 -6.39 14.01 25.92
C GLY A 95 -7.57 13.15 25.46
N GLY A 96 -8.57 13.76 24.82
CA GLY A 96 -9.69 13.12 24.15
C GLY A 96 -9.61 13.22 22.62
N ALA A 97 -10.77 13.29 21.96
CA ALA A 97 -10.85 13.43 20.50
C ALA A 97 -10.32 14.79 20.00
N MET A 98 -10.01 14.86 18.70
CA MET A 98 -9.62 16.10 18.03
C MET A 98 -10.55 16.36 16.84
N GLN A 99 -11.21 17.52 16.85
CA GLN A 99 -12.20 17.93 15.86
C GLN A 99 -11.66 19.11 15.04
N LEU A 100 -11.29 18.83 13.79
CA LEU A 100 -10.73 19.83 12.87
C LEU A 100 -11.81 20.24 11.87
N ALA A 101 -12.35 21.43 12.03
CA ALA A 101 -13.48 21.95 11.25
C ALA A 101 -13.16 23.26 10.50
N HIS A 102 -11.94 23.76 10.64
CA HIS A 102 -11.49 25.01 10.05
C HIS A 102 -10.10 24.82 9.42
N ASP A 103 -9.65 25.81 8.63
CA ASP A 103 -8.33 25.77 8.03
C ASP A 103 -7.23 25.74 9.10
N ILE A 104 -6.28 24.82 8.93
CA ILE A 104 -5.10 24.71 9.77
C ILE A 104 -3.89 24.82 8.86
N ALA A 105 -3.14 25.89 9.02
CA ALA A 105 -1.98 26.19 8.19
C ALA A 105 -0.72 26.27 9.04
N SER A 106 0.26 25.43 8.70
CA SER A 106 1.63 25.49 9.21
C SER A 106 2.58 25.72 8.05
N VAL A 107 3.46 26.71 8.17
CA VAL A 107 4.54 26.90 7.17
C VAL A 107 5.51 25.72 7.20
N GLY A 108 5.82 25.21 8.39
CA GLY A 108 6.65 24.04 8.61
C GLY A 108 5.82 22.82 8.99
N THR A 109 5.92 22.43 10.26
CA THR A 109 5.34 21.18 10.77
C THR A 109 3.96 21.39 11.37
N LEU A 110 3.01 20.53 11.02
CA LEU A 110 1.77 20.31 11.74
C LEU A 110 1.90 19.00 12.55
N ASN A 111 1.79 19.08 13.87
CA ASN A 111 1.87 17.93 14.77
C ASN A 111 0.52 17.74 15.48
N LEU A 112 -0.12 16.59 15.25
CA LEU A 112 -1.42 16.26 15.83
C LEU A 112 -1.27 15.11 16.82
N ARG A 113 -1.48 15.35 18.12
CA ARG A 113 -1.46 14.30 19.14
C ARG A 113 -2.82 14.19 19.80
N SER A 114 -3.51 13.08 19.61
CA SER A 114 -4.85 12.86 20.14
C SER A 114 -4.91 11.58 20.98
N GLY A 115 -5.44 11.71 22.19
CA GLY A 115 -5.83 10.60 23.05
C GLY A 115 -7.13 9.92 22.60
N GLY A 116 -7.76 10.38 21.52
CA GLY A 116 -8.90 9.75 20.85
C GLY A 116 -8.74 9.73 19.32
N ALA A 117 -9.87 9.84 18.62
CA ALA A 117 -9.90 9.95 17.16
C ALA A 117 -9.59 11.39 16.69
N ILE A 118 -8.96 11.53 15.53
CA ILE A 118 -8.79 12.80 14.82
C ILE A 118 -9.78 12.82 13.65
N THR A 119 -10.69 13.78 13.63
CA THR A 119 -11.70 13.90 12.58
C THR A 119 -11.62 15.28 11.93
N GLN A 120 -11.26 15.31 10.64
CA GLN A 120 -11.40 16.49 9.80
C GLN A 120 -12.83 16.55 9.23
N ARG A 121 -13.64 17.48 9.72
CA ARG A 121 -15.03 17.69 9.27
C ARG A 121 -15.17 18.76 8.19
N ALA A 122 -14.26 19.72 8.17
CA ALA A 122 -14.21 20.83 7.23
C ALA A 122 -12.82 21.49 7.26
N GLY A 123 -12.64 22.52 6.42
CA GLY A 123 -11.35 23.20 6.27
C GLY A 123 -10.28 22.33 5.60
N SER A 124 -9.16 22.96 5.30
CA SER A 124 -7.98 22.34 4.70
C SER A 124 -6.81 22.29 5.68
N LEU A 125 -5.99 21.26 5.57
CA LEU A 125 -4.70 21.17 6.25
C LEU A 125 -3.61 21.57 5.26
N ARG A 126 -2.90 22.67 5.53
CA ARG A 126 -1.74 23.11 4.75
C ARG A 126 -0.50 22.96 5.61
N ALA A 127 0.38 22.04 5.27
CA ALA A 127 1.61 21.81 6.02
C ALA A 127 2.73 21.31 5.10
N ALA A 128 3.94 21.83 5.29
CA ALA A 128 5.12 21.24 4.65
C ALA A 128 5.34 19.81 5.15
N GLN A 129 5.14 19.59 6.45
CA GLN A 129 5.22 18.28 7.07
C GLN A 129 4.06 18.05 8.05
N LEU A 130 3.43 16.88 7.98
CA LEU A 130 2.45 16.39 8.93
C LEU A 130 3.06 15.23 9.74
N SER A 131 2.94 15.30 11.07
CA SER A 131 3.28 14.22 12.00
C SER A 131 2.18 14.07 13.04
N GLY A 132 2.12 12.93 13.72
CA GLY A 132 1.13 12.78 14.77
C GLY A 132 0.92 11.39 15.35
N SER A 133 -0.05 11.32 16.23
CA SER A 133 -0.55 10.07 16.81
C SER A 133 -2.01 10.21 17.19
N ALA A 134 -2.79 9.18 16.93
CA ALA A 134 -4.15 9.02 17.44
C ALA A 134 -4.27 7.66 18.12
N THR A 135 -4.90 7.59 19.29
CA THR A 135 -5.26 6.30 19.88
C THR A 135 -6.41 5.64 19.11
N GLY A 136 -7.27 6.46 18.48
CA GLY A 136 -8.34 6.03 17.56
C GLY A 136 -7.97 6.21 16.09
N ALA A 137 -9.00 6.30 15.25
CA ALA A 137 -8.83 6.58 13.82
C ALA A 137 -8.45 8.05 13.57
N ALA A 138 -7.68 8.31 12.52
CA ALA A 138 -7.34 9.64 12.04
C ALA A 138 -7.79 9.79 10.58
N THR A 139 -8.82 10.61 10.36
CA THR A 139 -9.41 10.87 9.04
C THR A 139 -9.14 12.32 8.63
N LEU A 140 -8.22 12.49 7.67
CA LEU A 140 -7.70 13.76 7.17
C LEU A 140 -7.85 13.81 5.64
N THR A 141 -9.09 13.71 5.17
CA THR A 141 -9.42 13.37 3.78
C THR A 141 -9.99 14.52 2.98
N ASN A 142 -9.96 15.76 3.49
CA ASN A 142 -10.49 16.89 2.73
C ASN A 142 -9.70 17.07 1.42
N ALA A 143 -10.42 17.22 0.31
CA ALA A 143 -9.82 17.35 -1.02
C ALA A 143 -8.92 18.60 -1.18
N GLY A 144 -9.06 19.60 -0.31
CA GLY A 144 -8.24 20.81 -0.28
C GLY A 144 -6.95 20.69 0.56
N ASN A 145 -6.70 19.56 1.21
CA ASN A 145 -5.48 19.36 1.99
C ASN A 145 -4.24 19.49 1.09
N ALA A 146 -3.23 20.22 1.56
CA ALA A 146 -1.93 20.34 0.90
C ALA A 146 -0.84 19.97 1.91
N ILE A 147 -0.63 18.66 2.04
CA ILE A 147 0.39 18.06 2.90
C ILE A 147 1.55 17.64 2.01
N GLY A 148 2.73 18.23 2.21
CA GLY A 148 3.92 17.91 1.44
C GLY A 148 4.51 16.55 1.85
N THR A 149 4.90 16.44 3.12
CA THR A 149 5.49 15.23 3.70
C THR A 149 4.63 14.68 4.84
N LEU A 150 4.31 13.39 4.80
CA LEU A 150 3.87 12.62 5.96
C LEU A 150 5.11 12.04 6.66
N ALA A 151 5.40 12.55 7.84
CA ALA A 151 6.44 12.06 8.73
C ALA A 151 5.88 10.93 9.62
N ASP A 152 6.42 10.78 10.83
CA ASP A 152 5.94 9.75 11.76
C ASP A 152 4.47 9.99 12.10
N PHE A 153 3.64 8.97 11.84
CA PHE A 153 2.22 9.01 12.14
C PHE A 153 1.72 7.64 12.55
N SER A 154 1.00 7.55 13.67
CA SER A 154 0.37 6.30 14.12
C SER A 154 -1.11 6.49 14.45
N ALA A 155 -1.96 5.55 14.03
CA ALA A 155 -3.39 5.54 14.35
C ALA A 155 -3.97 4.12 14.27
N GLN A 156 -5.18 3.92 14.83
CA GLN A 156 -5.96 2.69 14.63
C GLN A 156 -6.95 2.87 13.47
N GLY A 157 -6.39 3.10 12.28
CA GLY A 157 -7.10 3.54 11.08
C GLY A 157 -6.63 4.93 10.66
N LEU A 158 -5.68 4.99 9.73
CA LEU A 158 -5.17 6.24 9.17
C LEU A 158 -5.70 6.41 7.75
N ASP A 159 -6.39 7.52 7.50
CA ASP A 159 -6.88 7.92 6.17
C ASP A 159 -6.47 9.36 5.87
N VAL A 160 -5.53 9.53 4.95
CA VAL A 160 -4.92 10.83 4.62
C VAL A 160 -5.01 11.08 3.12
N PHE A 161 -5.49 12.26 2.77
CA PHE A 161 -5.44 12.77 1.40
C PHE A 161 -4.64 14.08 1.33
N SER A 162 -3.82 14.22 0.29
CA SER A 162 -3.19 15.48 -0.12
C SER A 162 -3.51 15.77 -1.58
N ALA A 163 -3.93 16.99 -1.90
CA ALA A 163 -4.20 17.46 -3.24
C ALA A 163 -2.94 17.57 -4.10
N THR A 164 -1.77 17.68 -3.46
CA THR A 164 -0.46 17.73 -4.12
C THR A 164 0.24 16.38 -4.02
N THR A 165 1.46 16.30 -4.55
CA THR A 165 2.38 15.19 -4.25
C THR A 165 2.50 15.00 -2.75
N LEU A 166 2.36 13.75 -2.31
CA LEU A 166 2.53 13.35 -0.92
C LEU A 166 3.78 12.48 -0.81
N GLN A 167 4.76 12.92 -0.03
CA GLN A 167 5.94 12.13 0.31
C GLN A 167 5.76 11.51 1.68
N VAL A 168 5.94 10.19 1.80
CA VAL A 168 5.99 9.49 3.07
C VAL A 168 7.45 9.27 3.42
N ASN A 169 7.96 9.95 4.45
CA ASN A 169 9.36 9.87 4.86
C ASN A 169 9.55 9.26 6.26
N GLY A 170 8.51 9.30 7.10
CA GLY A 170 8.56 8.74 8.46
C GLY A 170 8.15 7.28 8.55
N ARG A 171 8.03 6.80 9.78
CA ARG A 171 7.35 5.55 10.11
C ARG A 171 5.85 5.82 10.25
N VAL A 172 5.09 5.33 9.28
CA VAL A 172 3.63 5.47 9.23
C VAL A 172 2.98 4.14 9.56
N ASP A 173 2.18 4.12 10.61
CA ASP A 173 1.44 2.94 11.07
C ASP A 173 -0.07 3.24 11.13
N GLY A 174 -0.82 2.66 10.19
CA GLY A 174 -2.27 2.79 10.15
C GLY A 174 -3.01 1.76 11.01
N GLY A 175 -2.31 0.83 11.68
CA GLY A 175 -2.94 -0.25 12.44
C GLY A 175 -3.82 -1.12 11.55
N THR A 176 -5.14 -1.11 11.78
CA THR A 176 -6.10 -1.93 11.01
C THR A 176 -6.31 -1.46 9.57
N LEU A 177 -6.13 -0.16 9.29
CA LEU A 177 -6.36 0.44 7.97
C LEU A 177 -5.35 1.56 7.72
N LEU A 178 -4.68 1.52 6.57
CA LEU A 178 -3.85 2.61 6.06
C LEU A 178 -4.35 3.02 4.68
N ARG A 179 -4.98 4.17 4.55
CA ARG A 179 -5.35 4.76 3.26
C ARG A 179 -4.56 6.04 3.02
N LEU A 180 -3.77 6.06 1.95
CA LEU A 180 -3.00 7.22 1.53
C LEU A 180 -3.41 7.61 0.12
N GLY A 181 -3.86 8.85 -0.04
CA GLY A 181 -4.25 9.43 -1.31
C GLY A 181 -3.44 10.67 -1.67
N SER A 182 -3.03 10.77 -2.94
CA SER A 182 -2.36 11.94 -3.50
C SER A 182 -2.99 12.38 -4.82
N GLY A 183 -3.30 13.67 -4.93
CA GLY A 183 -3.66 14.34 -6.18
C GLY A 183 -2.46 14.53 -7.13
N GLY A 184 -1.24 14.26 -6.66
CA GLY A 184 -0.01 14.20 -7.45
C GLY A 184 0.59 12.80 -7.45
N ALA A 185 1.91 12.72 -7.24
CA ALA A 185 2.59 11.44 -7.02
C ALA A 185 2.56 11.05 -5.54
N LEU A 186 2.52 9.75 -5.26
CA LEU A 186 2.76 9.21 -3.92
C LEU A 186 4.17 8.65 -3.85
N LEU A 187 5.04 9.31 -3.10
CA LEU A 187 6.44 8.92 -2.91
C LEU A 187 6.59 8.21 -1.57
N LEU A 188 7.06 6.98 -1.58
CA LEU A 188 7.18 6.12 -0.41
C LEU A 188 8.66 5.96 -0.06
N ASP A 189 9.16 6.85 0.79
CA ASP A 189 10.58 6.95 1.17
C ASP A 189 10.86 6.44 2.60
N GLY A 190 9.81 6.24 3.40
CA GLY A 190 9.86 5.79 4.78
C GLY A 190 9.40 4.34 4.99
N GLN A 191 8.81 4.06 6.15
CA GLN A 191 8.25 2.76 6.49
C GLN A 191 6.73 2.85 6.56
N LEU A 192 6.02 1.97 5.86
CA LEU A 192 4.57 1.89 5.90
C LEU A 192 4.13 0.56 6.51
N ASN A 193 3.23 0.64 7.49
CA ASN A 193 2.61 -0.52 8.13
C ASN A 193 1.09 -0.32 8.20
N GLY A 194 0.33 -1.33 7.81
CA GLY A 194 -1.12 -1.35 7.97
C GLY A 194 -1.72 -2.65 7.50
N ALA A 195 -2.63 -3.24 8.27
CA ALA A 195 -3.22 -4.54 7.95
C ALA A 195 -3.89 -4.52 6.56
N THR A 196 -4.81 -3.58 6.34
CA THR A 196 -5.32 -3.28 4.99
C THR A 196 -4.73 -1.95 4.54
N THR A 197 -3.96 -1.97 3.46
CA THR A 197 -3.34 -0.78 2.89
C THR A 197 -3.94 -0.45 1.53
N TRP A 198 -4.40 0.79 1.38
CA TRP A 198 -4.90 1.34 0.12
C TRP A 198 -4.05 2.53 -0.30
N LEU A 199 -3.45 2.45 -1.48
CA LEU A 199 -2.61 3.52 -2.04
C LEU A 199 -3.28 4.13 -3.27
N GLN A 200 -3.41 5.45 -3.31
CA GLN A 200 -3.97 6.16 -4.45
C GLN A 200 -3.09 7.33 -4.89
N ALA A 201 -2.80 7.41 -6.19
CA ALA A 201 -2.08 8.55 -6.75
C ALA A 201 -2.52 8.89 -8.17
N VAL A 202 -2.55 10.16 -8.53
CA VAL A 202 -2.85 10.59 -9.91
C VAL A 202 -1.64 10.39 -10.82
N ALA A 203 -0.43 10.77 -10.38
CA ALA A 203 0.78 10.76 -11.20
C ALA A 203 1.66 9.49 -11.04
N GLY A 204 1.21 8.54 -10.23
CA GLY A 204 1.91 7.27 -9.96
C GLY A 204 2.42 7.14 -8.53
N ILE A 205 2.82 5.92 -8.20
CA ILE A 205 3.30 5.53 -6.86
C ILE A 205 4.73 5.03 -7.02
N ARG A 206 5.65 5.54 -6.21
CA ARG A 206 7.07 5.13 -6.29
C ARG A 206 7.65 4.91 -4.91
N GLN A 207 8.32 3.78 -4.72
CA GLN A 207 9.13 3.52 -3.54
C GLN A 207 10.60 3.84 -3.79
N ARG A 208 11.26 4.34 -2.75
CA ARG A 208 12.72 4.51 -2.72
C ARG A 208 13.41 3.25 -2.20
N ALA A 209 14.60 2.95 -2.69
CA ALA A 209 15.45 1.90 -2.12
C ALA A 209 15.65 2.10 -0.61
N GLY A 210 15.47 1.03 0.18
CA GLY A 210 15.56 1.06 1.64
C GLY A 210 14.27 1.47 2.37
N SER A 211 13.21 1.84 1.64
CA SER A 211 11.85 1.93 2.21
C SER A 211 11.25 0.53 2.41
N THR A 212 10.14 0.44 3.17
CA THR A 212 9.41 -0.83 3.35
C THR A 212 7.91 -0.59 3.36
N LEU A 213 7.15 -1.53 2.79
CA LEU A 213 5.69 -1.60 2.89
C LEU A 213 5.30 -2.96 3.48
N THR A 214 4.67 -2.95 4.65
CA THR A 214 4.13 -4.14 5.30
C THR A 214 2.60 -4.06 5.29
N ALA A 215 1.95 -5.05 4.68
CA ALA A 215 0.50 -5.12 4.61
C ALA A 215 -0.01 -6.56 4.56
N ASN A 216 -1.11 -6.84 5.24
CA ASN A 216 -1.81 -8.12 5.05
C ASN A 216 -2.55 -8.14 3.72
N LEU A 217 -3.15 -7.00 3.34
CA LEU A 217 -3.80 -6.80 2.05
C LEU A 217 -3.38 -5.44 1.47
N LEU A 218 -2.76 -5.46 0.30
CA LEU A 218 -2.44 -4.26 -0.49
C LEU A 218 -3.45 -4.11 -1.64
N ARG A 219 -4.01 -2.91 -1.76
CA ARG A 219 -4.93 -2.49 -2.83
C ARG A 219 -4.60 -1.06 -3.27
N GLY A 220 -5.18 -0.61 -4.37
CA GLY A 220 -4.97 0.77 -4.78
C GLY A 220 -5.29 1.12 -6.21
N SER A 221 -5.02 2.38 -6.55
CA SER A 221 -5.18 2.87 -7.91
C SER A 221 -4.14 3.93 -8.23
N ALA A 222 -3.56 3.85 -9.41
CA ALA A 222 -2.65 4.87 -9.92
C ALA A 222 -3.01 5.30 -11.34
N GLY A 223 -3.07 6.61 -11.55
CA GLY A 223 -3.15 7.18 -12.91
C GLY A 223 -1.80 7.12 -13.64
N GLY A 224 -0.69 7.07 -12.91
CA GLY A 224 0.67 6.83 -13.43
C GLY A 224 1.22 5.45 -13.09
N PRO A 225 2.51 5.18 -13.37
CA PRO A 225 3.12 3.88 -13.06
C PRO A 225 3.19 3.63 -11.55
N VAL A 226 3.11 2.36 -11.17
CA VAL A 226 3.34 1.87 -9.80
C VAL A 226 4.65 1.14 -9.75
N LEU A 227 5.60 1.67 -8.97
CA LEU A 227 6.95 1.14 -8.82
C LEU A 227 7.21 0.85 -7.33
N LEU A 228 6.85 -0.35 -6.88
CA LEU A 228 7.08 -0.86 -5.51
C LEU A 228 8.29 -1.82 -5.50
N GLY A 229 9.38 -1.37 -6.12
CA GLY A 229 10.54 -2.17 -6.51
C GLY A 229 10.49 -2.57 -7.99
N ASP A 230 11.64 -2.94 -8.53
CA ASP A 230 11.80 -3.31 -9.93
C ASP A 230 12.95 -4.32 -10.12
N ALA A 231 13.28 -4.64 -11.38
CA ALA A 231 14.32 -5.60 -11.72
C ALA A 231 15.74 -5.15 -11.30
N ALA A 232 15.98 -3.84 -11.19
CA ALA A 232 17.27 -3.28 -10.78
C ALA A 232 17.35 -3.08 -9.25
N THR A 233 16.22 -2.82 -8.61
CA THR A 233 16.12 -2.46 -7.20
C THR A 233 15.08 -3.34 -6.51
N PHE A 234 15.54 -4.40 -5.86
CA PHE A 234 14.69 -5.19 -4.98
C PHE A 234 14.43 -4.46 -3.66
N ILE A 235 13.16 -4.18 -3.38
CA ILE A 235 12.67 -3.62 -2.13
C ILE A 235 12.00 -4.73 -1.32
N ASP A 236 12.37 -4.83 -0.04
CA ASP A 236 11.86 -5.85 0.88
C ASP A 236 10.46 -5.49 1.42
N ASN A 237 9.49 -5.39 0.51
CA ASN A 237 8.08 -5.29 0.91
C ASN A 237 7.64 -6.60 1.55
N ARG A 238 6.66 -6.53 2.46
CA ARG A 238 6.05 -7.68 3.14
C ARG A 238 4.54 -7.61 2.98
N VAL A 239 4.11 -7.77 1.73
CA VAL A 239 2.71 -7.84 1.35
C VAL A 239 2.29 -9.32 1.33
N VAL A 240 1.29 -9.67 2.12
CA VAL A 240 0.78 -11.06 2.19
C VAL A 240 -0.21 -11.32 1.05
N ARG A 241 -1.17 -10.41 0.86
CA ARG A 241 -2.21 -10.50 -0.17
C ARG A 241 -2.20 -9.25 -1.04
N LEU A 242 -2.30 -9.45 -2.36
CA LEU A 242 -2.42 -8.36 -3.34
C LEU A 242 -3.73 -8.54 -4.10
N GLY A 243 -4.57 -7.50 -4.10
CA GLY A 243 -5.84 -7.52 -4.80
C GLY A 243 -6.34 -6.13 -5.13
N ASP A 244 -7.36 -6.04 -6.00
CA ASP A 244 -8.04 -4.79 -6.36
C ASP A 244 -7.06 -3.61 -6.61
N PHE A 245 -6.05 -3.84 -7.45
CA PHE A 245 -5.06 -2.82 -7.79
C PHE A 245 -5.17 -2.41 -9.26
N THR A 246 -5.48 -1.15 -9.55
CA THR A 246 -5.54 -0.62 -10.92
C THR A 246 -4.33 0.28 -11.23
N ALA A 247 -3.56 -0.04 -12.27
CA ALA A 247 -2.35 0.68 -12.66
C ALA A 247 -2.11 0.59 -14.17
N SER A 248 -2.95 1.24 -14.98
CA SER A 248 -2.95 1.15 -16.44
C SER A 248 -1.70 1.68 -17.15
N ASN A 249 -0.71 2.19 -16.40
CA ASN A 249 0.59 2.66 -16.90
C ASN A 249 1.76 1.80 -16.39
N GLY A 250 1.45 0.61 -15.86
CA GLY A 250 2.41 -0.38 -15.42
C GLY A 250 2.44 -0.56 -13.91
N PHE A 251 2.73 -1.79 -13.49
CA PHE A 251 2.81 -2.18 -12.10
C PHE A 251 4.04 -3.04 -11.86
N SER A 252 4.85 -2.68 -10.87
CA SER A 252 5.95 -3.51 -10.39
C SER A 252 5.93 -3.63 -8.88
N LEU A 253 6.18 -4.85 -8.39
CA LEU A 253 6.32 -5.16 -6.97
C LEU A 253 7.42 -6.19 -6.77
N THR A 254 8.34 -5.87 -5.86
CA THR A 254 9.26 -6.84 -5.26
C THR A 254 8.81 -7.12 -3.83
N ASN A 255 8.80 -8.38 -3.41
CA ASN A 255 8.24 -8.80 -2.12
C ASN A 255 9.14 -9.82 -1.43
N ALA A 256 9.49 -9.55 -0.18
CA ALA A 256 10.14 -10.49 0.73
C ALA A 256 9.08 -11.29 1.50
N GLY A 257 9.04 -12.61 1.28
CA GLY A 257 8.00 -13.50 1.78
C GLY A 257 6.92 -13.80 0.75
N ASP A 258 6.02 -14.70 1.12
CA ASP A 258 4.98 -15.19 0.22
C ASP A 258 3.99 -14.09 -0.17
N LEU A 259 3.51 -14.15 -1.40
CA LEU A 259 2.54 -13.23 -1.98
C LEU A 259 1.38 -14.02 -2.57
N THR A 260 0.17 -13.74 -2.09
CA THR A 260 -1.06 -14.36 -2.60
C THR A 260 -1.89 -13.34 -3.38
N LEU A 261 -2.20 -13.65 -4.63
CA LEU A 261 -3.09 -12.86 -5.47
C LEU A 261 -4.55 -13.17 -5.12
N VAL A 262 -5.34 -12.14 -4.84
CA VAL A 262 -6.72 -12.28 -4.38
C VAL A 262 -7.66 -11.30 -5.09
N LEU A 263 -8.94 -11.66 -5.15
CA LEU A 263 -10.00 -10.70 -5.43
C LEU A 263 -10.48 -10.08 -4.12
N SER A 264 -10.83 -8.80 -4.16
CA SER A 264 -11.38 -8.07 -3.02
C SER A 264 -12.45 -7.12 -3.53
N ASP A 265 -13.46 -6.83 -2.71
CA ASP A 265 -14.43 -5.75 -2.95
C ASP A 265 -15.15 -5.86 -4.32
N GLY A 266 -15.34 -7.09 -4.80
CA GLY A 266 -15.96 -7.37 -6.10
C GLY A 266 -15.06 -7.09 -7.31
N SER A 267 -13.76 -6.92 -7.10
CA SER A 267 -12.79 -6.73 -8.17
C SER A 267 -12.79 -7.93 -9.14
N ILE A 268 -12.57 -7.64 -10.42
CA ILE A 268 -12.41 -8.66 -11.48
C ILE A 268 -10.97 -9.16 -11.50
N TYR A 269 -10.04 -8.28 -11.17
CA TYR A 269 -8.61 -8.54 -11.20
C TYR A 269 -8.01 -8.40 -9.81
N SER A 270 -6.94 -9.16 -9.56
CA SER A 270 -6.02 -8.86 -8.45
C SER A 270 -5.23 -7.60 -8.80
N VAL A 271 -4.65 -7.55 -10.01
CA VAL A 271 -3.99 -6.37 -10.57
C VAL A 271 -4.44 -6.16 -12.01
N ASP A 272 -4.93 -4.97 -12.33
CA ASP A 272 -5.19 -4.51 -13.69
C ASP A 272 -4.12 -3.49 -14.11
N ALA A 273 -3.10 -3.94 -14.83
CA ALA A 273 -2.09 -3.11 -15.46
C ALA A 273 -2.49 -2.68 -16.89
N GLY A 274 -3.73 -2.93 -17.32
CA GLY A 274 -4.19 -2.69 -18.67
C GLY A 274 -3.33 -3.42 -19.71
N ASN A 275 -2.80 -2.68 -20.69
CA ASN A 275 -1.86 -3.18 -21.69
C ASN A 275 -0.40 -2.84 -21.35
N SER A 276 -0.12 -2.39 -20.13
CA SER A 276 1.23 -2.04 -19.68
C SER A 276 1.95 -3.24 -19.03
N ALA A 277 3.25 -3.05 -18.74
CA ALA A 277 4.07 -4.07 -18.11
C ALA A 277 3.61 -4.38 -16.67
N LEU A 278 3.62 -5.66 -16.32
CA LEU A 278 3.47 -6.16 -14.96
C LEU A 278 4.74 -6.89 -14.54
N PHE A 279 5.28 -6.54 -13.38
CA PHE A 279 6.47 -7.17 -12.82
C PHE A 279 6.21 -7.63 -11.38
N LEU A 280 6.36 -8.93 -11.12
CA LEU A 280 6.28 -9.50 -9.78
C LEU A 280 7.54 -10.31 -9.49
N SER A 281 8.26 -9.96 -8.43
CA SER A 281 9.43 -10.72 -7.96
C SER A 281 9.33 -11.00 -6.47
N VAL A 282 9.26 -12.29 -6.13
CA VAL A 282 8.93 -12.74 -4.78
C VAL A 282 10.07 -13.58 -4.20
N ARG A 283 10.54 -13.24 -3.00
CA ARG A 283 11.43 -14.11 -2.21
C ARG A 283 10.57 -14.96 -1.27
N GLY A 284 9.84 -15.90 -1.85
CA GLY A 284 8.83 -16.75 -1.24
C GLY A 284 8.00 -17.43 -2.34
N ASP A 285 6.81 -17.88 -2.00
CA ASP A 285 5.83 -18.40 -2.96
C ASP A 285 4.99 -17.26 -3.58
N LEU A 286 4.75 -17.34 -4.89
CA LEU A 286 3.74 -16.53 -5.59
C LEU A 286 2.52 -17.41 -5.85
N LEU A 287 1.45 -17.19 -5.09
CA LEU A 287 0.24 -18.01 -5.09
C LEU A 287 -0.97 -17.19 -5.51
N GLN A 288 -2.10 -17.87 -5.72
CA GLN A 288 -3.37 -17.24 -6.04
C GLN A 288 -4.51 -17.94 -5.30
N GLU A 289 -5.48 -17.16 -4.82
CA GLU A 289 -6.76 -17.67 -4.32
C GLU A 289 -7.83 -17.59 -5.41
N GLY A 290 -8.45 -18.73 -5.74
CA GLY A 290 -9.52 -18.78 -6.74
C GLY A 290 -9.09 -18.24 -8.10
N ARG A 291 -9.93 -17.41 -8.73
CA ARG A 291 -9.67 -16.83 -10.07
C ARG A 291 -9.28 -15.35 -9.99
N ALA A 292 -8.40 -15.00 -9.05
CA ALA A 292 -7.84 -13.66 -8.92
C ALA A 292 -6.91 -13.27 -10.07
N THR A 293 -7.53 -13.04 -11.22
CA THR A 293 -6.88 -12.88 -12.52
C THR A 293 -6.01 -11.62 -12.54
N LEU A 294 -4.85 -11.72 -13.16
CA LEU A 294 -4.00 -10.57 -13.50
C LEU A 294 -4.32 -10.09 -14.91
N ARG A 295 -4.24 -8.79 -15.15
CA ARG A 295 -4.34 -8.21 -16.49
C ARG A 295 -3.13 -7.36 -16.83
N ASN A 296 -2.48 -7.62 -17.97
CA ASN A 296 -1.28 -6.89 -18.40
C ASN A 296 -1.09 -6.87 -19.92
N GLY A 297 -0.12 -6.08 -20.40
CA GLY A 297 0.43 -6.21 -21.73
C GLY A 297 1.50 -7.30 -21.77
N THR A 298 2.62 -7.01 -21.12
CA THR A 298 3.73 -7.95 -20.91
C THR A 298 3.90 -8.23 -19.43
N GLY A 299 4.41 -9.42 -19.09
CA GLY A 299 4.62 -9.82 -17.71
C GLY A 299 6.03 -10.32 -17.46
N SER A 300 6.48 -10.14 -16.22
CA SER A 300 7.70 -10.74 -15.68
C SER A 300 7.41 -11.28 -14.29
N PHE A 301 7.62 -12.58 -14.09
CA PHE A 301 7.29 -13.27 -12.85
C PHE A 301 8.50 -14.05 -12.35
N SER A 302 8.83 -13.93 -11.07
CA SER A 302 9.86 -14.73 -10.43
C SER A 302 9.52 -15.01 -8.97
N ALA A 303 9.89 -16.21 -8.51
CA ALA A 303 9.73 -16.62 -7.12
C ALA A 303 10.89 -17.51 -6.69
N THR A 304 11.42 -17.30 -5.48
CA THR A 304 12.38 -18.24 -4.88
C THR A 304 11.70 -19.52 -4.37
N GLY A 305 10.36 -19.54 -4.32
CA GLY A 305 9.56 -20.71 -4.04
C GLY A 305 8.76 -21.14 -5.28
N ARG A 306 7.48 -21.48 -5.06
CA ARG A 306 6.52 -21.88 -6.09
C ARG A 306 5.96 -20.67 -6.83
N ILE A 307 5.50 -20.92 -8.05
CA ILE A 307 4.63 -19.98 -8.79
C ILE A 307 3.38 -20.74 -9.20
N GLY A 308 2.25 -20.43 -8.56
CA GLY A 308 1.01 -21.16 -8.71
C GLY A 308 1.11 -22.62 -8.28
N THR A 309 0.00 -23.34 -8.40
CA THR A 309 -0.09 -24.79 -8.20
C THR A 309 -0.88 -25.43 -9.33
N GLN A 310 -0.92 -26.77 -9.38
CA GLN A 310 -1.73 -27.47 -10.36
C GLN A 310 -3.24 -27.21 -10.18
N GLN A 311 -3.70 -27.10 -8.93
CA GLN A 311 -5.10 -26.78 -8.64
C GLN A 311 -5.40 -25.30 -8.90
N ASP A 312 -4.49 -24.42 -8.48
CA ASP A 312 -4.64 -22.97 -8.55
C ASP A 312 -3.45 -22.37 -9.31
N PRO A 313 -3.47 -22.42 -10.66
CA PRO A 313 -2.46 -21.74 -11.48
C PRO A 313 -2.60 -20.22 -11.37
N ILE A 314 -1.57 -19.48 -11.74
CA ILE A 314 -1.70 -18.03 -11.90
C ILE A 314 -2.54 -17.74 -13.15
N TYR A 315 -3.71 -17.12 -12.97
CA TYR A 315 -4.59 -16.74 -14.07
C TYR A 315 -4.21 -15.36 -14.60
N LEU A 316 -4.06 -15.26 -15.91
CA LEU A 316 -3.52 -14.07 -16.55
C LEU A 316 -4.21 -13.82 -17.89
N ILE A 317 -4.68 -12.60 -18.07
CA ILE A 317 -5.17 -12.09 -19.36
C ILE A 317 -4.21 -11.02 -19.85
N GLY A 318 -3.70 -11.16 -21.07
CA GLY A 318 -2.79 -10.15 -21.61
C GLY A 318 -2.69 -10.09 -23.12
N THR A 319 -1.78 -9.26 -23.62
CA THR A 319 -1.64 -8.97 -25.06
C THR A 319 -0.26 -9.27 -25.64
N GLY A 320 0.74 -9.51 -24.79
CA GLY A 320 2.13 -9.77 -25.19
C GLY A 320 2.77 -10.91 -24.42
N THR A 321 4.07 -11.09 -24.64
CA THR A 321 4.88 -12.17 -24.04
C THR A 321 4.95 -12.05 -22.52
N GLN A 322 4.86 -13.20 -21.85
CA GLN A 322 4.97 -13.33 -20.41
C GLN A 322 6.27 -14.05 -20.09
N THR A 323 7.17 -13.38 -19.38
CA THR A 323 8.49 -13.89 -19.05
C THR A 323 8.48 -14.51 -17.66
N ILE A 324 8.87 -15.78 -17.56
CA ILE A 324 9.04 -16.49 -16.30
C ILE A 324 10.54 -16.52 -16.00
N GLY A 325 10.93 -15.79 -14.96
CA GLY A 325 12.28 -15.75 -14.43
C GLY A 325 12.60 -16.98 -13.59
N ALA A 326 13.33 -16.78 -12.50
CA ALA A 326 13.67 -17.86 -11.58
C ALA A 326 12.41 -18.44 -10.90
N VAL A 327 12.37 -19.77 -10.81
CA VAL A 327 11.38 -20.55 -10.07
C VAL A 327 12.14 -21.48 -9.14
N GLY A 328 12.09 -21.24 -7.84
CA GLY A 328 12.85 -22.04 -6.88
C GLY A 328 12.28 -23.43 -6.64
N ALA A 329 10.96 -23.61 -6.83
CA ALA A 329 10.29 -24.91 -6.76
C ALA A 329 9.49 -25.18 -8.06
N PRO A 330 10.16 -25.59 -9.16
CA PRO A 330 9.50 -25.88 -10.43
C PRO A 330 8.61 -27.14 -10.36
N PRO A 331 7.57 -27.24 -11.21
CA PRO A 331 7.22 -26.32 -12.29
C PRO A 331 6.39 -25.11 -11.82
N ALA A 332 6.42 -24.03 -12.61
CA ALA A 332 5.49 -22.91 -12.46
C ALA A 332 4.17 -23.17 -13.21
N TYR A 333 3.04 -22.86 -12.60
CA TYR A 333 1.70 -23.10 -13.13
C TYR A 333 1.02 -21.80 -13.54
N PHE A 334 0.69 -21.69 -14.83
CA PHE A 334 0.00 -20.53 -15.41
C PHE A 334 -1.19 -20.96 -16.26
N ASN A 335 -2.23 -20.14 -16.23
CA ASN A 335 -3.29 -20.10 -17.23
C ASN A 335 -3.28 -18.71 -17.87
N ALA A 336 -2.52 -18.57 -18.95
CA ALA A 336 -2.25 -17.29 -19.60
C ALA A 336 -2.93 -17.23 -20.97
N THR A 337 -3.91 -16.34 -21.12
CA THR A 337 -4.70 -16.20 -22.33
C THR A 337 -4.78 -14.75 -22.82
N THR A 338 -5.09 -14.57 -24.11
CA THR A 338 -5.60 -13.31 -24.62
C THR A 338 -7.02 -13.08 -24.14
N ALA A 339 -7.56 -11.88 -24.33
CA ALA A 339 -8.95 -11.56 -23.99
C ALA A 339 -9.97 -12.45 -24.73
N ASP A 340 -9.62 -12.91 -25.95
CA ASP A 340 -10.46 -13.79 -26.76
C ASP A 340 -10.26 -15.29 -26.42
N GLY A 341 -9.45 -15.60 -25.40
CA GLY A 341 -9.16 -16.98 -24.95
C GLY A 341 -8.05 -17.70 -25.73
N GLY A 342 -7.33 -17.02 -26.60
CA GLY A 342 -6.13 -17.55 -27.27
C GLY A 342 -4.98 -17.73 -26.27
N LEU A 343 -4.06 -18.66 -26.51
CA LEU A 343 -2.92 -18.86 -25.60
C LEU A 343 -1.88 -17.74 -25.76
N LEU A 344 -1.34 -17.26 -24.63
CA LEU A 344 -0.22 -16.32 -24.63
C LEU A 344 1.12 -17.03 -24.77
N ASN A 345 2.09 -16.33 -25.36
CA ASN A 345 3.47 -16.79 -25.38
C ASN A 345 4.08 -16.67 -23.98
N LEU A 346 4.51 -17.80 -23.43
CA LEU A 346 5.29 -17.88 -22.19
C LEU A 346 6.76 -18.12 -22.58
N SER A 347 7.64 -17.19 -22.22
CA SER A 347 9.09 -17.32 -22.37
C SER A 347 9.77 -17.40 -21.00
N GLY A 348 10.97 -17.95 -20.89
CA GLY A 348 11.65 -18.03 -19.58
C GLY A 348 12.95 -18.82 -19.56
N GLY A 349 13.60 -18.84 -18.40
CA GLY A 349 14.80 -19.64 -18.15
C GLY A 349 14.53 -21.16 -18.15
N SER A 350 15.59 -21.98 -18.09
CA SER A 350 15.62 -23.45 -18.32
C SER A 350 14.77 -24.36 -17.39
N SER A 351 13.78 -23.83 -16.68
CA SER A 351 12.93 -24.54 -15.71
C SER A 351 11.45 -24.64 -16.13
N PHE A 352 11.17 -24.59 -17.44
CA PHE A 352 9.80 -24.70 -17.97
C PHE A 352 9.51 -26.06 -18.60
N ASN A 353 8.42 -26.68 -18.14
CA ASN A 353 7.72 -27.74 -18.85
C ASN A 353 6.37 -27.16 -19.26
N VAL A 354 6.16 -26.91 -20.56
CA VAL A 354 4.83 -26.61 -21.08
C VAL A 354 4.04 -27.91 -21.02
N PRO A 355 2.86 -27.99 -20.40
CA PRO A 355 1.92 -29.04 -20.73
C PRO A 355 1.45 -28.78 -22.18
N ALA A 356 2.20 -29.26 -23.16
CA ALA A 356 1.76 -29.37 -24.55
C ALA A 356 0.69 -30.49 -24.72
N SER A 357 -0.06 -30.80 -23.65
CA SER A 357 -1.06 -31.87 -23.60
C SER A 357 -2.47 -31.34 -23.33
N ALA A 358 -2.79 -30.14 -23.80
CA ALA A 358 -4.18 -29.66 -23.85
C ALA A 358 -4.85 -29.82 -25.23
N PHE A 359 -4.14 -30.18 -26.31
CA PHE A 359 -4.77 -30.35 -27.63
C PHE A 359 -4.13 -31.44 -28.51
N ALA A 360 -4.54 -32.68 -28.30
CA ALA A 360 -4.76 -33.67 -29.38
C ALA A 360 -5.63 -34.82 -28.87
N GLY A 361 -6.84 -34.50 -28.41
CA GLY A 361 -7.87 -35.51 -28.18
C GLY A 361 -8.60 -35.82 -29.49
N ARG A 362 -8.14 -36.83 -30.25
CA ARG A 362 -9.01 -37.82 -30.92
C ARG A 362 -8.24 -39.12 -31.09
N ALA A 363 -8.66 -40.13 -30.31
CA ALA A 363 -8.30 -41.52 -30.51
C ALA A 363 -9.39 -42.21 -31.34
N GLN A 364 -8.98 -42.92 -32.41
CA GLN A 364 -9.59 -44.10 -33.05
C GLN A 364 -8.71 -44.41 -34.30
N SER A 365 -8.33 -45.63 -34.68
CA SER A 365 -8.84 -46.97 -34.35
C SER A 365 -7.73 -48.04 -34.32
N SER A 366 -8.13 -49.21 -33.83
CA SER A 366 -7.43 -50.50 -33.79
C SER A 366 -6.69 -50.90 -35.06
N ALA A 367 -5.50 -51.49 -34.87
CA ALA A 367 -4.72 -52.25 -35.84
C ALA A 367 -3.86 -51.44 -36.85
N SER A 368 -2.77 -50.83 -36.38
CA SER A 368 -1.44 -51.04 -36.96
C SER A 368 -0.37 -50.31 -36.14
N ARG A 369 0.73 -51.00 -35.83
CA ARG A 369 1.92 -50.38 -35.23
C ARG A 369 2.66 -49.62 -36.32
N THR A 370 2.45 -48.30 -36.41
CA THR A 370 3.32 -47.43 -37.21
C THR A 370 3.66 -46.20 -36.40
N ILE A 371 4.96 -45.95 -36.28
CA ILE A 371 5.54 -44.75 -35.67
C ILE A 371 4.96 -43.53 -36.39
N ALA A 372 4.27 -42.64 -35.67
CA ALA A 372 3.83 -41.37 -36.22
C ALA A 372 4.96 -40.34 -36.06
N PHE A 373 5.48 -39.86 -37.18
CA PHE A 373 6.34 -38.68 -37.20
C PHE A 373 5.47 -37.44 -37.30
N VAL A 374 5.73 -36.42 -36.48
CA VAL A 374 5.23 -35.07 -36.73
C VAL A 374 6.30 -34.35 -37.53
N ASP A 375 6.03 -34.14 -38.81
CA ASP A 375 6.82 -33.26 -39.66
C ASP A 375 6.46 -31.80 -39.32
N LEU A 376 7.43 -31.03 -38.83
CA LEU A 376 7.28 -29.60 -38.53
C LEU A 376 7.99 -28.71 -39.56
N SER A 377 8.21 -29.19 -40.78
CA SER A 377 8.80 -28.38 -41.86
C SER A 377 7.87 -27.31 -42.47
N ALA A 378 6.64 -27.12 -41.97
CA ALA A 378 5.68 -26.17 -42.52
C ALA A 378 5.81 -24.70 -42.04
N SER A 379 6.76 -24.34 -41.15
CA SER A 379 6.92 -22.93 -40.71
C SER A 379 8.36 -22.42 -40.52
N GLY A 380 9.32 -22.92 -41.30
CA GLY A 380 10.51 -22.14 -41.70
C GLY A 380 11.40 -21.48 -40.63
N THR A 381 11.59 -22.04 -39.43
CA THR A 381 12.67 -21.62 -38.49
C THR A 381 13.32 -22.79 -37.76
N PRO A 382 14.62 -22.73 -37.39
CA PRO A 382 15.41 -23.90 -37.01
C PRO A 382 15.43 -24.09 -35.48
N TYR A 383 14.83 -25.16 -34.98
CA TYR A 383 15.10 -25.67 -33.62
C TYR A 383 15.76 -27.05 -33.68
N ARG A 384 16.80 -27.21 -32.87
CA ARG A 384 17.55 -28.47 -32.69
C ARG A 384 16.76 -29.42 -31.78
N ALA A 385 16.84 -30.71 -32.09
CA ALA A 385 16.15 -31.81 -31.43
C ALA A 385 16.35 -31.81 -29.89
N PHE A 386 15.25 -32.04 -29.17
CA PHE A 386 15.31 -32.49 -27.78
C PHE A 386 15.24 -34.02 -27.74
N GLY A 387 16.13 -34.64 -26.97
CA GLY A 387 16.11 -36.07 -26.70
C GLY A 387 14.95 -36.43 -25.77
N LEU A 388 14.19 -37.46 -26.13
CA LEU A 388 13.17 -38.07 -25.28
C LEU A 388 13.84 -38.82 -24.12
N VAL A 389 13.50 -38.42 -22.88
CA VAL A 389 13.55 -39.34 -21.73
C VAL A 389 12.52 -40.45 -22.00
N ARG A 390 12.86 -41.71 -21.71
CA ARG A 390 12.04 -42.88 -22.13
C ARG A 390 10.57 -42.71 -21.73
N PRO A 391 9.61 -42.87 -22.66
CA PRO A 391 8.21 -43.03 -22.30
C PRO A 391 8.03 -44.46 -21.75
N GLY A 392 7.99 -44.59 -20.43
CA GLY A 392 7.63 -45.85 -19.79
C GLY A 392 6.12 -46.04 -19.85
N LEU A 393 5.65 -46.95 -20.70
CA LEU A 393 4.33 -47.55 -20.56
C LEU A 393 4.38 -48.47 -19.32
N ARG A 394 3.53 -48.25 -18.30
CA ARG A 394 3.41 -49.19 -17.19
C ARG A 394 2.82 -50.50 -17.74
N LEU A 395 3.60 -51.57 -17.68
CA LEU A 395 3.18 -52.90 -18.09
C LEU A 395 2.16 -53.46 -17.09
N PRO A 396 1.22 -54.32 -17.52
CA PRO A 396 0.37 -55.08 -16.60
C PRO A 396 1.24 -55.90 -15.63
N ASP A 397 0.70 -56.21 -14.44
CA ASP A 397 1.47 -56.73 -13.30
C ASP A 397 2.22 -58.05 -13.59
N ASP A 398 1.83 -58.78 -14.64
CA ASP A 398 2.45 -60.03 -15.10
C ASP A 398 3.66 -59.83 -16.04
N GLN A 399 3.96 -58.59 -16.45
CA GLN A 399 5.04 -58.27 -17.39
C GLN A 399 6.08 -57.28 -16.84
N GLN A 400 6.02 -56.92 -15.57
CA GLN A 400 7.10 -56.15 -14.92
C GLN A 400 8.31 -57.07 -14.65
N PRO A 401 9.56 -56.65 -14.96
CA PRO A 401 10.74 -57.45 -14.61
C PRO A 401 10.87 -57.58 -13.09
N ALA A 402 11.24 -58.77 -12.61
CA ALA A 402 11.48 -58.99 -11.20
C ALA A 402 12.69 -58.17 -10.72
N CYS A 403 12.40 -57.08 -9.97
CA CYS A 403 13.31 -56.24 -9.19
C CYS A 403 14.60 -55.78 -9.89
N ASP A 404 14.58 -54.55 -10.41
CA ASP A 404 15.80 -53.81 -10.79
C ASP A 404 16.27 -52.98 -9.59
N ALA A 405 17.40 -53.33 -8.99
CA ALA A 405 17.93 -52.70 -7.77
C ALA A 405 18.48 -51.27 -7.99
N GLY A 406 18.36 -50.73 -9.20
CA GLY A 406 18.74 -49.35 -9.55
C GLY A 406 17.57 -48.37 -9.66
N ASP A 407 16.32 -48.80 -9.41
CA ASP A 407 15.14 -47.94 -9.47
C ASP A 407 14.81 -47.32 -8.09
N PRO A 408 14.87 -45.99 -7.92
CA PRO A 408 14.63 -45.32 -6.63
C PRO A 408 13.18 -45.44 -6.11
N ASP A 409 12.22 -45.88 -6.93
CA ASP A 409 10.80 -45.99 -6.57
C ASP A 409 10.29 -47.45 -6.47
N ALA A 410 11.19 -48.44 -6.51
CA ALA A 410 10.81 -49.84 -6.36
C ALA A 410 10.37 -50.16 -4.91
N VAL A 411 9.08 -50.50 -4.71
CA VAL A 411 8.59 -51.08 -3.43
C VAL A 411 8.85 -52.58 -3.44
N CYS A 412 10.04 -52.99 -3.00
CA CYS A 412 10.36 -54.39 -2.78
C CYS A 412 9.73 -54.87 -1.46
N THR A 413 8.86 -55.86 -1.52
CA THR A 413 8.43 -56.60 -0.32
C THR A 413 9.49 -57.66 -0.01
N PRO A 414 10.13 -57.65 1.18
CA PRO A 414 11.03 -58.72 1.57
C PRO A 414 10.22 -59.99 1.85
N GLN A 415 10.63 -61.11 1.25
CA GLN A 415 10.29 -62.44 1.78
C GLN A 415 11.26 -62.81 2.91
#